data_AF-A0A2E3V610-F1
#
_entry.id   AF-A0A2E3V610-F1
#
_cell.length_a   1.000
_cell.length_b   1.000
_cell.length_c   1.000
_cell.angle_alpha   90.00
_cell.angle_beta   90.00
_cell.angle_gamma   90.00
#
_symmetry.space_group_name_H-M   'P 1'
#
loop_
_entity.id
_entity.type
_entity.pdbx_description
1 polymer ?
#
loop_
_entity_poly.entity_id
_entity_poly.type
_entity_poly.pdbx_seq_one_letter_code
_entity_poly.pdbx_strand_id
1 'polypeptide(L)'
;MIDLNSTSVRWTITLNRPDKANAINMEMLIRLNEILDEAKQQLKLRSLIITGNGPVFSAGADLNAVKLNNELTTTIHWKTLSDKIAELPCLTIAALNGTLAGGAFGMALACDIRLATTETNFFYPVLKNNLLPQPNDIERLVNLAGLSTAKLILLAGQKLSAKKALDRGLIDLICEQSELTNNINSLSYTAENTDSISLLTIKRLFQNLTSNELKTDAIRAVFNKDADAIKKLKKFSNY
;
A
#
# COMPACT_ATOMS: atom_id res chain seq x y z
N MET A 1 2.79 -4.95 18.35
CA MET A 1 2.78 -5.56 17.00
C MET A 1 2.76 -4.50 15.91
N ILE A 2 2.04 -3.40 16.08
CA ILE A 2 2.03 -2.25 15.17
C ILE A 2 2.27 -1.02 16.03
N ASP A 3 3.20 -0.17 15.61
CA ASP A 3 3.35 1.17 16.19
C ASP A 3 2.74 2.18 15.23
N LEU A 4 1.84 3.03 15.73
CA LEU A 4 1.21 4.09 14.97
C LEU A 4 1.72 5.45 15.47
N ASN A 5 2.49 6.15 14.63
CA ASN A 5 2.86 7.54 14.88
C ASN A 5 1.94 8.44 14.04
N SER A 6 1.19 9.31 14.69
CA SER A 6 0.22 10.19 14.03
C SER A 6 0.45 11.66 14.35
N THR A 7 0.39 12.48 13.31
CA THR A 7 0.18 13.92 13.38
C THR A 7 -1.18 14.22 12.76
N SER A 8 -1.58 15.50 12.72
CA SER A 8 -2.83 15.87 12.03
C SER A 8 -2.79 15.62 10.52
N VAL A 9 -1.61 15.64 9.89
CA VAL A 9 -1.45 15.56 8.42
C VAL A 9 -0.81 14.27 7.93
N ARG A 10 -0.03 13.58 8.76
CA ARG A 10 0.68 12.35 8.41
C ARG A 10 0.46 11.28 9.47
N TRP A 11 0.14 10.07 9.02
CA TRP A 11 0.19 8.85 9.85
C TRP A 11 1.27 7.91 9.33
N THR A 12 2.00 7.27 10.25
CA THR A 12 3.02 6.26 9.94
C THR A 12 2.70 4.97 10.68
N ILE A 13 2.37 3.93 9.92
CA ILE A 13 2.14 2.57 10.39
C ILE A 13 3.48 1.83 10.32
N THR A 14 4.00 1.42 11.47
CA THR A 14 5.22 0.60 11.56
C THR A 14 4.85 -0.81 11.98
N LEU A 15 5.12 -1.79 11.11
CA LEU A 15 5.02 -3.21 11.45
C LEU A 15 6.13 -3.53 12.46
N ASN A 16 5.77 -3.90 13.69
CA ASN A 16 6.70 -4.02 14.81
C ASN A 16 6.60 -5.41 15.47
N ARG A 17 7.04 -6.42 14.70
CA ARG A 17 7.35 -7.79 15.15
C ARG A 17 8.72 -8.22 14.55
N PRO A 18 9.82 -7.47 14.79
CA PRO A 18 11.09 -7.69 14.09
C PRO A 18 11.68 -9.08 14.35
N ASP A 19 11.45 -9.66 15.53
CA ASP A 19 11.83 -11.03 15.91
C ASP A 19 11.10 -12.12 15.10
N LYS A 20 9.99 -11.76 14.45
CA LYS A 20 9.23 -12.61 13.53
C LYS A 20 9.26 -12.08 12.09
N ALA A 21 10.27 -11.29 11.73
CA ALA A 21 10.41 -10.69 10.41
C ALA A 21 9.14 -9.92 9.96
N ASN A 22 8.47 -9.28 10.92
CA ASN A 22 7.20 -8.56 10.72
C ASN A 22 6.12 -9.40 10.03
N ALA A 23 6.12 -10.73 10.28
CA ALA A 23 5.05 -11.60 9.84
C ALA A 23 3.72 -11.18 10.47
N ILE A 24 2.65 -11.22 9.70
CA ILE A 24 1.33 -10.73 10.07
C ILE A 24 0.48 -11.93 10.51
N ASN A 25 0.04 -11.91 11.76
CA ASN A 25 -0.98 -12.83 12.28
C ASN A 25 -2.39 -12.21 12.13
N MET A 26 -3.43 -12.95 12.52
CA MET A 26 -4.82 -12.49 12.35
C MET A 26 -5.12 -11.21 13.15
N GLU A 27 -4.68 -11.15 14.41
CA GLU A 27 -4.88 -9.97 15.26
C GLU A 27 -4.23 -8.71 14.66
N MET A 28 -2.99 -8.83 14.17
CA MET A 28 -2.29 -7.74 13.49
C MET A 28 -3.00 -7.33 12.20
N LEU A 29 -3.51 -8.29 11.41
CA LEU A 29 -4.25 -8.01 10.18
C LEU A 29 -5.57 -7.27 10.43
N ILE A 30 -6.30 -7.67 11.47
CA ILE A 30 -7.52 -6.98 11.93
C ILE A 30 -7.17 -5.56 12.39
N ARG A 31 -6.14 -5.41 13.23
CA ARG A 31 -5.72 -4.09 13.72
C ARG A 31 -5.28 -3.15 12.60
N LEU A 32 -4.59 -3.65 11.57
CA LEU A 32 -4.26 -2.85 10.39
C LEU A 32 -5.52 -2.35 9.68
N ASN A 33 -6.54 -3.20 9.53
CA ASN A 33 -7.82 -2.82 8.93
C ASN A 33 -8.56 -1.73 9.73
N GLU A 34 -8.53 -1.81 11.06
CA GLU A 34 -9.11 -0.80 11.95
C GLU A 34 -8.38 0.54 11.83
N ILE A 35 -7.04 0.54 11.83
CA ILE A 35 -6.25 1.76 11.66
C ILE A 35 -6.62 2.46 10.34
N LEU A 36 -6.85 1.71 9.26
CA LEU A 36 -7.27 2.32 8.00
C LEU A 36 -8.70 2.86 8.02
N ASP A 37 -9.61 2.24 8.79
CA ASP A 37 -10.96 2.79 9.01
C ASP A 37 -10.88 4.11 9.77
N GLU A 38 -10.05 4.16 10.82
CA GLU A 38 -9.77 5.38 11.59
C GLU A 38 -9.14 6.47 10.68
N ALA A 39 -8.17 6.09 9.84
CA ALA A 39 -7.48 7.00 8.91
C ALA A 39 -8.44 7.59 7.86
N LYS A 40 -9.39 6.80 7.34
CA LYS A 40 -10.39 7.26 6.36
C LYS A 40 -11.29 8.37 6.92
N GLN A 41 -11.46 8.43 8.24
CA GLN A 41 -12.25 9.47 8.91
C GLN A 41 -11.46 10.76 9.20
N GLN A 42 -10.13 10.75 9.05
CA GLN A 42 -9.29 11.91 9.35
C GLN A 42 -9.27 12.94 8.22
N LEU A 43 -10.09 14.00 8.35
CA LEU A 43 -10.22 15.06 7.34
C LEU A 43 -8.92 15.83 7.06
N LYS A 44 -7.99 15.86 8.02
CA LYS A 44 -6.70 16.55 7.89
C LYS A 44 -5.58 15.65 7.38
N LEU A 45 -5.79 14.33 7.28
CA LEU A 45 -4.78 13.42 6.77
C LEU A 45 -4.44 13.77 5.31
N ARG A 46 -3.16 13.78 5.00
CA ARG A 46 -2.59 14.11 3.69
C ARG A 46 -1.64 13.03 3.20
N SER A 47 -0.99 12.33 4.11
CA SER A 47 -0.14 11.20 3.79
C SER A 47 -0.27 10.07 4.81
N LEU A 48 -0.18 8.83 4.33
CA LEU A 48 -0.07 7.64 5.15
C LEU A 48 1.11 6.79 4.68
N ILE A 49 2.03 6.52 5.60
CA ILE A 49 3.26 5.78 5.35
C ILE A 49 3.13 4.42 6.01
N ILE A 50 3.50 3.36 5.30
CA ILE A 50 3.60 2.00 5.86
C ILE A 50 5.05 1.57 5.76
N THR A 51 5.64 1.14 6.87
CA THR A 51 7.02 0.65 6.95
C THR A 51 7.15 -0.48 7.98
N GLY A 52 8.30 -1.14 8.05
CA GLY A 52 8.61 -2.15 9.06
C GLY A 52 9.72 -1.69 10.00
N ASN A 53 9.70 -2.20 11.23
CA ASN A 53 10.83 -2.09 12.14
C ASN A 53 11.87 -3.19 11.86
N GLY A 54 13.16 -2.85 11.91
CA GLY A 54 14.26 -3.78 11.63
C GLY A 54 14.58 -3.97 10.13
N PRO A 55 15.20 -5.09 9.72
CA PRO A 55 15.73 -5.29 8.36
C PRO A 55 14.71 -5.88 7.37
N VAL A 56 13.46 -6.08 7.78
CA VAL A 56 12.40 -6.70 6.98
C VAL A 56 11.21 -5.76 7.02
N PHE A 57 10.62 -5.46 5.86
CA PHE A 57 9.33 -4.79 5.82
C PHE A 57 8.26 -5.74 6.36
N SER A 58 8.04 -6.88 5.69
CA SER A 58 7.21 -7.97 6.19
C SER A 58 7.46 -9.27 5.44
N ALA A 59 7.48 -10.39 6.18
CA ALA A 59 7.52 -11.74 5.63
C ALA A 59 6.17 -12.25 5.09
N GLY A 60 5.09 -11.47 5.21
CA GLY A 60 3.73 -11.88 4.84
C GLY A 60 3.02 -12.60 5.99
N ALA A 61 2.18 -13.59 5.68
CA ALA A 61 1.40 -14.31 6.69
C ALA A 61 2.32 -15.10 7.65
N ASP A 62 2.04 -15.03 8.95
CA ASP A 62 2.73 -15.81 9.98
C ASP A 62 2.40 -17.31 9.81
N LEU A 63 3.34 -18.07 9.24
CA LEU A 63 3.14 -19.48 8.90
C LEU A 63 2.82 -20.37 10.10
N ASN A 64 3.20 -19.98 11.33
CA ASN A 64 2.82 -20.73 12.52
C ASN A 64 1.30 -20.64 12.77
N ALA A 65 0.69 -19.51 12.46
CA ALA A 65 -0.77 -19.36 12.50
C ALA A 65 -1.46 -20.06 11.34
N VAL A 66 -0.83 -20.10 10.15
CA VAL A 66 -1.39 -20.79 8.97
C VAL A 66 -1.51 -22.30 9.20
N LYS A 67 -0.52 -22.93 9.85
CA LYS A 67 -0.50 -24.38 10.14
C LYS A 67 -1.68 -24.88 10.98
N LEU A 68 -2.42 -23.99 11.64
CA LEU A 68 -3.57 -24.38 12.48
C LEU A 68 -4.81 -24.70 11.65
N ASN A 69 -5.18 -23.85 10.68
CA ASN A 69 -6.44 -24.02 9.91
C ASN A 69 -6.51 -23.27 8.56
N ASN A 70 -5.39 -22.78 7.99
CA ASN A 70 -5.33 -21.95 6.76
C ASN A 70 -6.15 -20.64 6.77
N GLU A 71 -6.89 -20.33 7.82
CA GLU A 71 -7.81 -19.18 7.91
C GLU A 71 -7.11 -17.85 7.63
N LEU A 72 -5.88 -17.70 8.14
CA LEU A 72 -5.08 -16.51 7.91
C LEU A 72 -4.76 -16.29 6.42
N THR A 73 -4.67 -17.33 5.60
CA THR A 73 -4.34 -17.19 4.16
C THR A 73 -5.58 -17.05 3.27
N THR A 74 -6.75 -17.47 3.75
CA THR A 74 -8.01 -17.47 2.99
C THR A 74 -8.96 -16.35 3.42
N THR A 75 -8.69 -15.68 4.53
CA THR A 75 -9.52 -14.59 5.03
C THR A 75 -9.62 -13.41 4.06
N ILE A 76 -10.80 -12.80 4.01
CA ILE A 76 -11.07 -11.59 3.23
C ILE A 76 -10.28 -10.37 3.73
N HIS A 77 -9.79 -10.38 4.98
CA HIS A 77 -9.13 -9.24 5.60
C HIS A 77 -7.89 -8.74 4.83
N TRP A 78 -7.21 -9.60 4.07
CA TRP A 78 -6.09 -9.18 3.20
C TRP A 78 -6.55 -8.33 2.01
N LYS A 79 -7.60 -8.77 1.32
CA LYS A 79 -8.24 -8.02 0.24
C LYS A 79 -8.79 -6.71 0.78
N THR A 80 -9.52 -6.75 1.90
CA THR A 80 -10.09 -5.56 2.54
C THR A 80 -8.99 -4.56 2.91
N LEU A 81 -7.86 -5.03 3.45
CA LEU A 81 -6.74 -4.16 3.83
C LEU A 81 -6.19 -3.40 2.61
N SER A 82 -5.86 -4.11 1.55
CA SER A 82 -5.29 -3.53 0.32
C SER A 82 -6.28 -2.61 -0.39
N ASP A 83 -7.58 -2.95 -0.42
CA ASP A 83 -8.60 -2.07 -0.97
C ASP A 83 -8.76 -0.79 -0.16
N LYS A 84 -8.78 -0.88 1.17
CA LYS A 84 -8.80 0.30 2.06
C LYS A 84 -7.61 1.21 1.82
N ILE A 85 -6.39 0.68 1.67
CA ILE A 85 -5.19 1.48 1.37
C ILE A 85 -5.37 2.24 0.05
N ALA A 86 -5.85 1.55 -0.99
CA ALA A 86 -6.05 2.16 -2.30
C ALA A 86 -7.14 3.26 -2.25
N GLU A 87 -8.21 3.04 -1.48
CA GLU A 87 -9.32 3.99 -1.37
C GLU A 87 -9.02 5.22 -0.50
N LEU A 88 -7.97 5.20 0.33
CA LEU A 88 -7.69 6.29 1.25
C LEU A 88 -7.60 7.65 0.53
N PRO A 89 -8.22 8.72 1.07
CA PRO A 89 -8.28 10.04 0.45
C PRO A 89 -6.99 10.85 0.67
N CYS A 90 -5.83 10.19 0.69
CA CYS A 90 -4.53 10.79 0.96
C CYS A 90 -3.42 10.07 0.16
N LEU A 91 -2.22 10.66 0.10
CA LEU A 91 -1.05 10.00 -0.50
C LEU A 91 -0.62 8.80 0.34
N THR A 92 -0.51 7.61 -0.24
CA THR A 92 -0.02 6.42 0.46
C THR A 92 1.37 6.02 -0.04
N ILE A 93 2.31 5.84 0.89
CA ILE A 93 3.69 5.46 0.60
C ILE A 93 4.02 4.14 1.31
N ALA A 94 4.39 3.13 0.53
CA ALA A 94 5.07 1.94 1.05
C ALA A 94 6.57 2.24 1.14
N ALA A 95 7.05 2.49 2.36
CA ALA A 95 8.46 2.70 2.66
C ALA A 95 9.09 1.36 3.07
N LEU A 96 9.61 0.65 2.07
CA LEU A 96 10.15 -0.70 2.19
C LEU A 96 11.58 -0.64 2.71
N ASN A 97 11.73 -0.73 4.02
CA ASN A 97 13.00 -0.74 4.78
C ASN A 97 13.79 -2.06 4.65
N GLY A 98 13.41 -2.94 3.73
CA GLY A 98 13.93 -4.29 3.64
C GLY A 98 12.89 -5.26 3.09
N THR A 99 13.17 -6.55 3.20
CA THR A 99 12.43 -7.62 2.49
C THR A 99 10.90 -7.48 2.56
N LEU A 100 10.26 -7.55 1.40
CA LEU A 100 8.81 -7.64 1.20
C LEU A 100 8.46 -9.03 0.66
N ALA A 101 7.64 -9.79 1.38
CA ALA A 101 7.26 -11.13 0.97
C ALA A 101 5.77 -11.47 1.18
N GLY A 102 5.30 -12.45 0.40
CA GLY A 102 3.99 -13.07 0.62
C GLY A 102 2.82 -12.09 0.50
N GLY A 103 1.76 -12.32 1.29
CA GLY A 103 0.55 -11.47 1.28
C GLY A 103 0.77 -10.02 1.69
N ALA A 104 1.95 -9.66 2.24
CA ALA A 104 2.26 -8.26 2.50
C ALA A 104 2.42 -7.43 1.20
N PHE A 105 2.61 -8.08 0.04
CA PHE A 105 2.60 -7.42 -1.26
C PHE A 105 1.35 -6.58 -1.46
N GLY A 106 0.17 -7.05 -1.02
CA GLY A 106 -1.07 -6.30 -1.19
C GLY A 106 -1.05 -4.91 -0.58
N MET A 107 -0.34 -4.69 0.53
CA MET A 107 -0.16 -3.35 1.09
C MET A 107 0.67 -2.46 0.17
N ALA A 108 1.81 -2.96 -0.29
CA ALA A 108 2.73 -2.19 -1.12
C ALA A 108 2.17 -1.91 -2.53
N LEU A 109 1.50 -2.89 -3.12
CA LEU A 109 0.84 -2.78 -4.43
C LEU A 109 -0.38 -1.83 -4.37
N ALA A 110 -0.97 -1.65 -3.19
CA ALA A 110 -2.08 -0.73 -2.99
C ALA A 110 -1.67 0.71 -2.69
N CYS A 111 -0.44 0.93 -2.25
CA CYS A 111 0.08 2.29 -2.06
C CYS A 111 0.22 3.04 -3.39
N ASP A 112 0.17 4.36 -3.35
CA ASP A 112 0.42 5.18 -4.54
C ASP A 112 1.90 5.10 -4.96
N ILE A 113 2.80 5.15 -3.98
CA ILE A 113 4.27 5.15 -4.17
C ILE A 113 4.90 4.02 -3.37
N ARG A 114 5.91 3.36 -3.95
CA ARG A 114 6.78 2.36 -3.34
C ARG A 114 8.22 2.86 -3.37
N LEU A 115 8.72 3.23 -2.21
CA LEU A 115 10.12 3.61 -1.98
C LEU A 115 10.82 2.43 -1.29
N ALA A 116 11.87 1.90 -1.89
CA ALA A 116 12.62 0.79 -1.32
C ALA A 116 14.04 1.19 -0.94
N THR A 117 14.64 0.44 -0.01
CA THR A 117 16.08 0.51 0.20
C THR A 117 16.84 -0.33 -0.83
N THR A 118 18.12 -0.05 -1.03
CA THR A 118 19.00 -0.81 -1.95
C THR A 118 19.07 -2.30 -1.59
N GLU A 119 18.94 -2.66 -0.32
CA GLU A 119 18.98 -4.04 0.20
C GLU A 119 17.62 -4.74 0.15
N THR A 120 16.56 -4.04 -0.23
CA THR A 120 15.22 -4.60 -0.28
C THR A 120 15.14 -5.74 -1.29
N ASN A 121 14.42 -6.79 -0.92
CA ASN A 121 14.17 -7.95 -1.75
C ASN A 121 12.69 -8.29 -1.81
N PHE A 122 12.25 -8.84 -2.94
CA PHE A 122 10.85 -9.05 -3.27
C PHE A 122 10.60 -10.49 -3.69
N PHE A 123 9.67 -11.19 -3.04
CA PHE A 123 9.22 -12.52 -3.50
C PHE A 123 7.84 -12.88 -2.93
N TYR A 124 6.98 -13.50 -3.75
CA TYR A 124 5.63 -13.90 -3.34
C TYR A 124 5.47 -15.42 -3.51
N PRO A 125 5.90 -16.25 -2.53
CA PRO A 125 6.13 -17.68 -2.72
C PRO A 125 4.86 -18.52 -2.57
N VAL A 126 3.70 -18.01 -3.01
CA VAL A 126 2.40 -18.69 -2.86
C VAL A 126 2.38 -20.06 -3.54
N LEU A 127 2.91 -20.17 -4.76
CA LEU A 127 2.96 -21.45 -5.48
C LEU A 127 3.85 -22.48 -4.76
N LYS A 128 5.00 -22.06 -4.20
CA LYS A 128 5.88 -22.94 -3.42
C LYS A 128 5.20 -23.48 -2.16
N ASN A 129 4.25 -22.73 -1.62
CA ASN A 129 3.51 -23.08 -0.41
C ASN A 129 2.13 -23.70 -0.71
N ASN A 130 1.81 -23.99 -1.98
CA ASN A 130 0.49 -24.46 -2.41
C ASN A 130 -0.67 -23.53 -1.97
N LEU A 131 -0.42 -22.22 -2.03
CA LEU A 131 -1.37 -21.15 -1.72
C LEU A 131 -1.69 -20.36 -2.99
N LEU A 132 -2.77 -19.56 -2.92
CA LEU A 132 -3.11 -18.57 -3.93
C LEU A 132 -2.72 -17.17 -3.46
N PRO A 133 -2.31 -16.26 -4.36
CA PRO A 133 -2.24 -14.85 -4.04
C PRO A 133 -3.65 -14.26 -3.92
N GLN A 134 -3.79 -13.09 -3.30
CA GLN A 134 -5.08 -12.41 -3.30
C GLN A 134 -5.44 -11.98 -4.74
N PRO A 135 -6.71 -12.06 -5.18
CA PRO A 135 -7.07 -11.75 -6.56
C PRO A 135 -6.67 -10.34 -7.01
N ASN A 136 -6.83 -9.34 -6.13
CA ASN A 136 -6.46 -7.95 -6.40
C ASN A 136 -4.93 -7.73 -6.45
N ASP A 137 -4.13 -8.58 -5.79
CA ASP A 137 -2.67 -8.51 -5.88
C ASP A 137 -2.19 -8.90 -7.29
N ILE A 138 -2.84 -9.87 -7.94
CA ILE A 138 -2.51 -10.26 -9.33
C ILE A 138 -2.73 -9.05 -10.25
N GLU A 139 -3.91 -8.44 -10.18
CA GLU A 139 -4.27 -7.31 -11.02
C GLU A 139 -3.32 -6.13 -10.82
N ARG A 140 -3.10 -5.72 -9.57
CA ARG A 140 -2.19 -4.61 -9.25
C ARG A 140 -0.75 -4.90 -9.67
N LEU A 141 -0.27 -6.12 -9.47
CA LEU A 141 1.08 -6.52 -9.89
C LEU A 141 1.24 -6.49 -11.41
N VAL A 142 0.24 -6.94 -12.16
CA VAL A 142 0.24 -6.85 -13.63
C VAL A 142 0.20 -5.40 -14.10
N ASN A 143 -0.63 -4.56 -13.48
CA ASN A 143 -0.76 -3.16 -13.85
C ASN A 143 0.51 -2.36 -13.56
N LEU A 144 1.22 -2.66 -12.46
CA LEU A 144 2.46 -1.97 -12.07
C LEU A 144 3.68 -2.49 -12.84
N ALA A 145 3.89 -3.82 -12.84
CA ALA A 145 5.15 -4.41 -13.28
C ALA A 145 5.05 -5.24 -14.58
N GLY A 146 3.85 -5.31 -15.16
CA GLY A 146 3.55 -6.09 -16.36
C GLY A 146 3.35 -7.59 -16.09
N LEU A 147 2.64 -8.23 -17.02
CA LEU A 147 2.29 -9.65 -16.93
C LEU A 147 3.51 -10.58 -16.79
N SER A 148 4.61 -10.25 -17.46
CA SER A 148 5.84 -11.04 -17.43
C SER A 148 6.46 -11.06 -16.03
N THR A 149 6.57 -9.90 -15.38
CA THR A 149 7.08 -9.80 -14.00
C THR A 149 6.16 -10.49 -13.01
N ALA A 150 4.83 -10.34 -13.17
CA ALA A 150 3.87 -11.03 -12.32
C ALA A 150 4.05 -12.55 -12.36
N LYS A 151 4.19 -13.14 -13.56
CA LYS A 151 4.45 -14.58 -13.72
C LYS A 151 5.82 -15.00 -13.18
N LEU A 152 6.85 -14.17 -13.35
CA LEU A 152 8.18 -14.43 -12.81
C LEU A 152 8.16 -14.58 -11.27
N ILE A 153 7.40 -13.72 -10.59
CA ILE A 153 7.27 -13.76 -9.13
C ILE A 153 6.34 -14.89 -8.70
N LEU A 154 5.12 -14.96 -9.25
CA LEU A 154 4.05 -15.83 -8.76
C LEU A 154 4.15 -17.26 -9.27
N LEU A 155 4.44 -17.46 -10.56
CA LEU A 155 4.51 -18.79 -11.18
C LEU A 155 5.91 -19.38 -11.10
N ALA A 156 6.95 -18.59 -11.40
CA ALA A 156 8.33 -19.07 -11.32
C ALA A 156 8.94 -18.94 -9.91
N GLY A 157 8.21 -18.33 -8.95
CA GLY A 157 8.62 -18.24 -7.55
C GLY A 157 9.94 -17.50 -7.34
N GLN A 158 10.30 -16.57 -8.23
CA GLN A 158 11.59 -15.88 -8.22
C GLN A 158 11.63 -14.74 -7.22
N LYS A 159 12.85 -14.46 -6.75
CA LYS A 159 13.18 -13.32 -5.91
C LYS A 159 13.77 -12.21 -6.77
N LEU A 160 13.32 -10.98 -6.56
CA LEU A 160 13.89 -9.78 -7.19
C LEU A 160 14.66 -8.95 -6.16
N SER A 161 15.79 -8.39 -6.59
CA SER A 161 16.47 -7.31 -5.87
C SER A 161 15.75 -5.98 -6.10
N ALA A 162 16.01 -4.98 -5.25
CA ALA A 162 15.52 -3.62 -5.44
C ALA A 162 15.77 -3.08 -6.84
N LYS A 163 17.01 -3.19 -7.35
CA LYS A 163 17.35 -2.73 -8.69
C LYS A 163 16.50 -3.39 -9.80
N LYS A 164 16.35 -4.72 -9.75
CA LYS A 164 15.50 -5.43 -10.72
C LYS A 164 14.01 -5.10 -10.58
N ALA A 165 13.55 -4.80 -9.36
CA ALA A 165 12.18 -4.38 -9.10
C ALA A 165 11.92 -2.99 -9.70
N LEU A 166 12.84 -2.04 -9.52
CA LEU A 166 12.77 -0.71 -10.13
C LEU A 166 12.80 -0.79 -11.66
N ASP A 167 13.73 -1.55 -12.23
CA ASP A 167 13.84 -1.73 -13.70
C ASP A 167 12.59 -2.38 -14.32
N ARG A 168 11.76 -3.04 -13.51
CA ARG A 168 10.52 -3.69 -13.93
C ARG A 168 9.26 -2.90 -13.56
N GLY A 169 9.38 -1.70 -12.98
CA GLY A 169 8.24 -0.89 -12.56
C GLY A 169 7.47 -1.43 -11.34
N LEU A 170 8.04 -2.40 -10.61
CA LEU A 170 7.43 -2.91 -9.38
C LEU A 170 7.53 -1.89 -8.23
N ILE A 171 8.57 -1.07 -8.23
CA ILE A 171 8.78 0.03 -7.28
C ILE A 171 9.15 1.30 -8.03
N ASP A 172 8.98 2.44 -7.38
CA ASP A 172 9.12 3.75 -8.01
C ASP A 172 10.48 4.40 -7.73
N LEU A 173 11.03 4.19 -6.53
CA LEU A 173 12.31 4.75 -6.10
C LEU A 173 13.13 3.75 -5.28
N ILE A 174 14.45 3.94 -5.30
CA ILE A 174 15.40 3.28 -4.41
C ILE A 174 16.24 4.36 -3.69
N CYS A 175 16.54 4.15 -2.41
CA CYS A 175 17.46 4.98 -1.63
C CYS A 175 18.32 4.10 -0.70
N GLU A 176 19.35 4.68 -0.09
CA GLU A 176 20.06 4.00 1.00
C GLU A 176 19.20 4.01 2.28
N GLN A 177 19.39 3.01 3.16
CA GLN A 177 18.63 2.91 4.41
C GLN A 177 18.74 4.18 5.28
N SER A 178 19.90 4.84 5.28
CA SER A 178 20.13 6.10 6.02
C SER A 178 19.34 7.29 5.46
N GLU A 179 18.90 7.21 4.20
CA GLU A 179 18.18 8.28 3.51
C GLU A 179 16.67 8.05 3.46
N LEU A 180 16.18 6.91 3.95
CA LEU A 180 14.78 6.51 3.84
C LEU A 180 13.84 7.58 4.42
N THR A 181 14.13 8.10 5.61
CA THR A 181 13.33 9.16 6.25
C THR A 181 13.32 10.46 5.44
N ASN A 182 14.47 10.87 4.90
CA ASN A 182 14.57 12.09 4.10
C ASN A 182 13.78 11.95 2.79
N ASN A 183 13.83 10.79 2.15
CA ASN A 183 13.06 10.51 0.95
C ASN A 183 11.55 10.47 1.23
N ILE A 184 11.11 9.85 2.34
CA ILE A 184 9.70 9.90 2.76
C ILE A 184 9.24 11.35 2.90
N ASN A 185 10.01 12.18 3.63
CA ASN A 185 9.69 13.59 3.83
C ASN A 185 9.59 14.35 2.50
N SER A 186 10.53 14.12 1.59
CA SER A 186 10.54 14.76 0.28
C SER A 186 9.33 14.35 -0.56
N LEU A 187 8.98 13.06 -0.58
CA LEU A 187 7.88 12.53 -1.39
C LEU A 187 6.52 13.02 -0.88
N SER A 188 6.35 13.17 0.43
CA SER A 188 5.05 13.55 1.01
C SER A 188 4.87 15.06 1.19
N TYR A 189 5.95 15.86 1.06
CA TYR A 189 5.94 17.31 1.29
C TYR A 189 4.81 18.02 0.54
N THR A 190 4.67 17.80 -0.77
CA THR A 190 3.65 18.48 -1.59
C THR A 190 2.23 18.10 -1.15
N ALA A 191 1.98 16.82 -0.87
CA ALA A 191 0.67 16.36 -0.42
C ALA A 191 0.29 16.96 0.94
N GLU A 192 1.27 17.08 1.84
CA GLU A 192 1.07 17.60 3.19
C GLU A 192 0.86 19.12 3.26
N ASN A 193 1.35 19.86 2.27
CA ASN A 193 1.29 21.33 2.22
C ASN A 193 0.30 21.86 1.17
N THR A 194 -0.59 21.02 0.64
CA THR A 194 -1.60 21.41 -0.36
C THR A 194 -3.04 21.25 0.13
N ASP A 195 -3.97 21.75 -0.68
CA ASP A 195 -5.40 21.61 -0.47
C ASP A 195 -5.86 20.15 -0.60
N SER A 196 -6.59 19.64 0.41
CA SER A 196 -7.10 18.26 0.44
C SER A 196 -7.99 17.91 -0.73
N ILE A 197 -8.78 18.87 -1.24
CA ILE A 197 -9.74 18.60 -2.31
C ILE A 197 -8.95 18.30 -3.59
N SER A 198 -7.90 19.07 -3.88
CA SER A 198 -7.03 18.85 -5.02
C SER A 198 -6.32 17.48 -4.96
N LEU A 199 -5.75 17.14 -3.79
CA LEU A 199 -5.14 15.82 -3.56
C LEU A 199 -6.13 14.67 -3.79
N LEU A 200 -7.30 14.73 -3.13
CA LEU A 200 -8.36 13.73 -3.26
C LEU A 200 -8.78 13.58 -4.73
N THR A 201 -9.02 14.70 -5.40
CA THR A 201 -9.52 14.73 -6.77
C THR A 201 -8.53 14.08 -7.74
N ILE A 202 -7.24 14.44 -7.67
CA ILE A 202 -6.20 13.84 -8.51
C ILE A 202 -6.14 12.33 -8.26
N LYS A 203 -6.17 11.91 -6.98
CA LYS A 203 -6.16 10.49 -6.63
C LYS A 203 -7.36 9.74 -7.22
N ARG A 204 -8.57 10.31 -7.15
CA ARG A 204 -9.77 9.69 -7.75
C ARG A 204 -9.66 9.57 -9.27
N LEU A 205 -9.10 10.57 -9.95
CA LEU A 205 -8.93 10.52 -11.40
C LEU A 205 -8.06 9.34 -11.84
N PHE A 206 -7.00 9.00 -11.08
CA PHE A 206 -6.21 7.79 -11.35
C PHE A 206 -6.99 6.48 -11.17
N GLN A 207 -7.98 6.47 -10.29
CA GLN A 207 -8.78 5.27 -9.99
C GLN A 207 -9.84 5.00 -11.06
N ASN A 208 -10.27 6.00 -11.82
CA ASN A 208 -11.19 5.82 -12.94
C ASN A 208 -10.90 6.82 -14.08
N LEU A 209 -9.85 6.51 -14.85
CA LEU A 209 -9.32 7.35 -15.94
C LEU A 209 -10.34 7.62 -17.06
N THR A 210 -11.31 6.73 -17.23
CA THR A 210 -12.30 6.79 -18.32
C THR A 210 -13.59 7.53 -17.94
N SER A 211 -13.83 7.82 -16.66
CA SER A 211 -15.09 8.45 -16.22
C SER A 211 -15.15 9.95 -16.54
N ASN A 212 -16.06 10.33 -17.45
CA ASN A 212 -16.34 11.74 -17.77
C ASN A 212 -17.07 12.47 -16.65
N GLU A 213 -17.95 11.78 -15.90
CA GLU A 213 -18.59 12.35 -14.72
C GLU A 213 -17.55 12.73 -13.67
N LEU A 214 -16.60 11.83 -13.40
CA LEU A 214 -15.53 12.07 -12.43
C LEU A 214 -14.66 13.26 -12.83
N LYS A 215 -14.33 13.40 -14.13
CA LYS A 215 -13.60 14.56 -14.67
C LYS A 215 -14.38 15.87 -14.49
N THR A 216 -15.69 15.83 -14.66
CA THR A 216 -16.56 17.00 -14.48
C THR A 216 -16.65 17.40 -13.00
N ASP A 217 -16.88 16.43 -12.12
CA ASP A 217 -16.95 16.68 -10.68
C ASP A 217 -15.58 17.11 -10.12
N ALA A 218 -14.48 16.61 -10.67
CA ALA A 218 -13.13 17.09 -10.35
C ALA A 218 -12.96 18.60 -10.60
N ILE A 219 -13.37 19.07 -11.78
CA ILE A 219 -13.30 20.50 -12.14
C ILE A 219 -14.17 21.33 -11.20
N ARG A 220 -15.41 20.90 -10.97
CA ARG A 220 -16.37 21.58 -10.08
C ARG A 220 -15.86 21.66 -8.65
N ALA A 221 -15.30 20.57 -8.13
CA ALA A 221 -14.80 20.52 -6.76
C ALA A 221 -13.58 21.43 -6.55
N VAL A 222 -12.61 21.40 -7.48
CA VAL A 222 -11.33 22.12 -7.31
C VAL A 222 -11.48 23.61 -7.61
N PHE A 223 -12.08 23.96 -8.75
CA PHE A 223 -12.11 25.35 -9.26
C PHE A 223 -13.37 26.11 -8.84
N ASN A 224 -14.51 25.44 -8.72
CA ASN A 224 -15.78 26.09 -8.37
C ASN A 224 -16.16 25.90 -6.89
N LYS A 225 -15.39 25.12 -6.13
CA LYS A 225 -15.65 24.76 -4.72
C LYS A 225 -17.06 24.18 -4.51
N ASP A 226 -17.55 23.45 -5.49
CA ASP A 226 -18.88 22.84 -5.49
C ASP A 226 -19.00 21.77 -4.39
N ALA A 227 -19.88 22.00 -3.41
CA ALA A 227 -20.03 21.14 -2.25
C ALA A 227 -20.55 19.74 -2.60
N ASP A 228 -21.41 19.62 -3.61
CA ASP A 228 -21.97 18.34 -4.04
C ASP A 228 -20.92 17.50 -4.77
N ALA A 229 -20.12 18.12 -5.63
CA ALA A 229 -18.99 17.46 -6.29
C ALA A 229 -17.96 16.97 -5.25
N ILE A 230 -17.63 17.79 -4.25
CA ILE A 230 -16.74 17.39 -3.14
C ILE A 230 -17.34 16.19 -2.38
N LYS A 231 -18.64 16.21 -2.09
CA LYS A 231 -19.33 15.12 -1.39
C LYS A 231 -19.30 13.82 -2.20
N LYS A 232 -19.53 13.89 -3.51
CA LYS A 232 -19.41 12.72 -4.41
C LYS A 232 -18.00 12.15 -4.42
N LEU A 233 -16.97 13.00 -4.59
CA LEU A 233 -15.56 12.57 -4.58
C LEU A 233 -15.13 11.92 -3.26
N LYS A 234 -15.67 12.38 -2.14
CA LYS A 234 -15.44 11.76 -0.81
C LYS A 234 -16.12 10.40 -0.64
N LYS A 235 -17.28 10.20 -1.27
CA LYS A 235 -18.03 8.92 -1.23
C LYS A 235 -17.59 7.91 -2.29
N PHE A 236 -16.64 8.28 -3.14
CA PHE A 236 -16.16 7.45 -4.24
C PHE A 236 -15.70 6.06 -3.73
N SER A 237 -16.25 5.03 -4.36
CA SER A 237 -15.91 3.61 -4.18
C SER A 237 -15.64 3.04 -5.58
N ASN A 238 -14.64 2.17 -5.71
CA ASN A 238 -14.25 1.55 -6.99
C ASN A 238 -15.18 0.40 -7.43
N TYR A 239 -16.39 0.34 -6.87
CA TYR A 239 -17.32 -0.79 -7.02
C TYR A 239 -18.74 -0.30 -7.24
#